data_AF-A0A1L3GEI9-F1
#
_entry.id   AF-A0A1L3GEI9-F1
#
_cell.length_a   1.000
_cell.length_b   1.000
_cell.length_c   1.000
_cell.angle_alpha   90.00
_cell.angle_beta   90.00
_cell.angle_gamma   90.00
#
_symmetry.space_group_name_H-M   'P 1'
#
loop_
_entity.id
_entity.type
_entity.pdbx_description
1 polymer ?
#
loop_
_entity_poly.entity_id
_entity_poly.type
_entity_poly.pdbx_seq_one_letter_code
_entity_poly.pdbx_strand_id
1 'polypeptide(L)'
;MPSAIDIPAQIEQQMEYLFRTRAVFPYMNESAVDHGSFSTAPYYQQEGINIEFRFAKLVTLDQVHAINAIGHWINQNFVIRLCALLEYHGVIPTQDQGRLNENLPGFQDVNIVRRLRNVLAHTSGRYNSTDDVERRLHETMVTHYGVEGVNSAAATEFPLSIDTVLVPMARGCKEYAQAWESGQSG
;
A
#
# COMPACT_ATOMS: atom_id res chain seq x y z
N MET A 1 12.52 11.76 29.96
CA MET A 1 11.57 10.77 29.44
C MET A 1 11.50 10.97 27.93
N PRO A 2 11.73 9.95 27.10
CA PRO A 2 11.42 10.06 25.67
C PRO A 2 9.97 10.50 25.54
N SER A 3 9.67 11.47 24.68
CA SER A 3 8.28 11.83 24.39
C SER A 3 7.54 10.56 23.96
N ALA A 4 6.32 10.35 24.46
CA ALA A 4 5.49 9.25 23.99
C ALA A 4 5.49 9.27 22.46
N ILE A 5 5.96 8.18 21.85
CA ILE A 5 6.11 8.11 20.41
C ILE A 5 4.69 8.00 19.84
N ASP A 6 4.28 8.98 19.05
CA ASP A 6 2.97 9.03 18.38
C ASP A 6 2.99 8.09 17.17
N ILE A 7 2.49 6.86 17.36
CA ILE A 7 2.39 5.84 16.31
C ILE A 7 1.47 6.31 15.17
N PRO A 8 0.28 6.88 15.44
CA PRO A 8 -0.55 7.51 14.41
C PRO A 8 0.19 8.51 13.53
N ALA A 9 0.97 9.42 14.10
CA ALA A 9 1.74 10.41 13.33
C ALA A 9 2.81 9.76 12.44
N GLN A 10 3.43 8.66 12.87
CA GLN A 10 4.38 7.92 12.03
C GLN A 10 3.71 7.21 10.86
N ILE A 11 2.50 6.68 11.04
CA ILE A 11 1.70 6.11 9.94
C ILE A 11 1.37 7.19 8.91
N GLU A 12 0.96 8.38 9.36
CA GLU A 12 0.71 9.53 8.49
C GLU A 12 1.97 9.95 7.73
N GLN A 13 3.12 9.96 8.39
CA GLN A 13 4.39 10.24 7.73
C GLN A 13 4.74 9.21 6.66
N GLN A 14 4.50 7.90 6.89
CA GLN A 14 4.70 6.89 5.85
C GLN A 14 3.75 7.11 4.66
N MET A 15 2.52 7.52 4.91
CA MET A 15 1.57 7.89 3.85
C MET A 15 2.07 9.09 3.05
N GLU A 16 2.54 10.14 3.71
CA GLU A 16 3.10 11.31 3.01
C GLU A 16 4.27 10.90 2.10
N TYR A 17 5.17 10.04 2.57
CA TYR A 17 6.27 9.53 1.75
C TYR A 17 5.77 8.70 0.56
N LEU A 18 4.77 7.84 0.75
CA LEU A 18 4.13 7.11 -0.34
C LEU A 18 3.57 8.08 -1.39
N PHE A 19 2.78 9.08 -0.97
CA PHE A 19 2.18 10.07 -1.86
C PHE A 19 3.22 10.83 -2.68
N ARG A 20 4.23 11.39 -2.02
CA ARG A 20 5.30 12.15 -2.69
C ARG A 20 6.09 11.28 -3.67
N THR A 21 6.42 10.05 -3.27
CA THR A 21 7.18 9.13 -4.12
C THR A 21 6.33 8.69 -5.32
N ARG A 22 5.05 8.40 -5.10
CA ARG A 22 4.16 7.97 -6.19
C ARG A 22 3.82 9.09 -7.15
N ALA A 23 3.82 10.36 -6.71
CA ALA A 23 3.71 11.47 -7.63
C ALA A 23 4.88 11.55 -8.62
N VAL A 24 6.07 11.05 -8.27
CA VAL A 24 7.25 10.99 -9.16
C VAL A 24 7.22 9.78 -10.10
N PHE A 25 6.51 8.71 -9.74
CA PHE A 25 6.41 7.48 -10.55
C PHE A 25 4.96 7.16 -10.95
N PRO A 26 4.18 8.12 -11.46
CA PRO A 26 2.72 7.97 -11.60
C PRO A 26 2.34 6.78 -12.46
N TYR A 27 1.11 6.29 -12.27
CA TYR A 27 0.57 5.31 -13.22
C TYR A 27 0.48 5.95 -14.61
N MET A 28 1.04 5.26 -15.60
CA MET A 28 1.01 5.65 -17.00
C MET A 28 0.07 4.71 -17.75
N ASN A 29 -0.93 5.27 -18.42
CA ASN A 29 -1.75 4.53 -19.38
C ASN A 29 -0.91 4.24 -20.63
N GLU A 30 -1.16 3.13 -21.32
CA GLU A 30 -0.56 2.83 -22.63
C GLU A 30 -0.80 3.92 -23.67
N SER A 31 -1.85 4.73 -23.52
CA SER A 31 -2.09 5.93 -24.34
C SER A 31 -1.01 7.01 -24.20
N ALA A 32 -0.13 6.93 -23.20
CA ALA A 32 1.01 7.83 -23.04
C ALA A 32 2.16 7.49 -24.00
N VAL A 33 2.11 6.34 -24.68
CA VAL A 33 3.05 6.01 -25.77
C VAL A 33 3.01 7.13 -26.83
N ASP A 34 4.15 7.40 -27.43
CA ASP A 34 4.36 8.45 -28.43
C ASP A 34 4.18 9.90 -27.93
N HIS A 35 4.00 10.12 -26.62
CA HIS A 35 3.98 11.47 -26.02
C HIS A 35 5.37 11.85 -25.51
N GLY A 36 5.72 13.14 -25.61
CA GLY A 36 7.00 13.68 -25.09
C GLY A 36 6.90 14.26 -23.68
N SER A 37 5.69 14.47 -23.17
CA SER A 37 5.45 15.03 -21.83
C SER A 37 4.07 14.69 -21.30
N PHE A 38 3.94 14.64 -19.98
CA PHE A 38 2.65 14.53 -19.28
C PHE A 38 2.76 15.09 -17.86
N SER A 39 1.61 15.36 -17.23
CA SER A 39 1.54 15.84 -15.85
C SER A 39 1.10 14.74 -14.88
N THR A 40 1.36 14.92 -13.59
CA THR A 40 0.78 14.09 -12.53
C THR A 40 -0.74 13.98 -12.64
N ALA A 41 -1.31 12.85 -12.20
CA ALA A 41 -2.76 12.67 -12.22
C ALA A 41 -3.49 13.73 -11.36
N PRO A 42 -4.74 14.11 -11.69
CA PRO A 42 -5.48 15.15 -10.97
C PRO A 42 -5.54 14.95 -9.45
N TYR A 43 -5.60 13.70 -9.01
CA TYR A 43 -5.57 13.33 -7.60
C TYR A 43 -4.36 13.93 -6.84
N TYR A 44 -3.14 13.85 -7.41
CA TYR A 44 -1.95 14.43 -6.78
C TYR A 44 -1.91 15.95 -6.89
N GLN A 45 -2.47 16.52 -7.96
CA GLN A 45 -2.54 17.96 -8.16
C GLN A 45 -3.43 18.63 -7.11
N GLN A 46 -4.53 17.97 -6.74
CA GLN A 46 -5.43 18.41 -5.67
C GLN A 46 -4.73 18.46 -4.30
N GLU A 47 -3.76 17.58 -4.08
CA GLU A 47 -2.87 17.57 -2.90
C GLU A 47 -1.66 18.52 -3.05
N GLY A 48 -1.67 19.40 -4.05
CA GLY A 48 -0.63 20.41 -4.28
C GLY A 48 0.62 19.90 -5.01
N ILE A 49 0.63 18.64 -5.47
CA ILE A 49 1.77 18.04 -6.18
C ILE A 49 1.58 18.14 -7.70
N ASN A 50 2.19 19.16 -8.28
CA ASN A 50 2.13 19.47 -9.70
C ASN A 50 3.50 19.19 -10.35
N ILE A 51 3.69 17.97 -10.87
CA ILE A 51 4.93 17.57 -11.56
C ILE A 51 4.61 17.40 -13.04
N GLU A 52 5.43 18.03 -13.88
CA GLU A 52 5.43 17.83 -15.34
C GLU A 52 6.65 16.97 -15.72
N PHE A 53 6.39 15.84 -16.35
CA PHE A 53 7.41 14.96 -16.88
C PHE A 53 7.70 15.34 -18.32
N ARG A 54 8.98 15.53 -18.66
CA ARG A 54 9.44 15.81 -20.01
C ARG A 54 10.52 14.82 -20.39
N PHE A 55 10.33 14.12 -21.50
CA PHE A 55 11.23 13.08 -21.98
C PHE A 55 12.02 13.60 -23.18
N ALA A 56 13.31 13.25 -23.25
CA ALA A 56 14.16 13.62 -24.38
C ALA A 56 13.76 12.91 -25.69
N LYS A 57 13.00 11.81 -25.58
CA LYS A 57 12.43 11.03 -26.67
C LYS A 57 10.97 10.73 -26.34
N LEU A 58 10.21 10.33 -27.35
CA LEU A 58 8.85 9.86 -27.13
C LEU A 58 8.83 8.64 -26.20
N VAL A 59 7.81 8.58 -25.35
CA VAL A 59 7.60 7.48 -24.42
C VAL A 59 7.28 6.20 -25.20
N THR A 60 7.93 5.11 -24.81
CA THR A 60 7.72 3.77 -25.35
C THR A 60 6.86 2.93 -24.40
N LEU A 61 6.27 1.84 -24.92
CA LEU A 61 5.49 0.90 -24.11
C LEU A 61 6.34 0.26 -22.98
N ASP A 62 7.59 -0.08 -23.28
CA ASP A 62 8.52 -0.63 -22.27
C ASP A 62 8.76 0.35 -21.12
N GLN A 63 8.84 1.65 -21.42
CA GLN A 63 8.98 2.68 -20.38
C GLN A 63 7.70 2.82 -19.55
N VAL A 64 6.52 2.76 -20.17
CA VAL A 64 5.23 2.72 -19.46
C VAL A 64 5.21 1.55 -18.47
N HIS A 65 5.54 0.34 -18.95
CA HIS A 65 5.58 -0.86 -18.11
C HIS A 65 6.61 -0.75 -16.99
N ALA A 66 7.82 -0.24 -17.28
CA ALA A 66 8.86 -0.07 -16.28
C ALA A 66 8.46 0.93 -15.18
N ILE A 67 7.86 2.07 -15.55
CA ILE A 67 7.40 3.08 -14.59
C ILE A 67 6.26 2.53 -13.73
N ASN A 68 5.29 1.83 -14.34
CA ASN A 68 4.20 1.19 -13.61
C ASN A 68 4.71 0.12 -12.64
N ALA A 69 5.66 -0.71 -13.06
CA ALA A 69 6.29 -1.73 -12.22
C ALA A 69 7.04 -1.11 -11.03
N ILE A 70 7.77 -0.01 -11.24
CA ILE A 70 8.41 0.74 -10.14
C ILE A 70 7.35 1.31 -9.19
N GLY A 71 6.27 1.88 -9.73
CA GLY A 71 5.14 2.36 -8.94
C GLY A 71 4.50 1.26 -8.07
N HIS A 72 4.35 0.05 -8.63
CA HIS A 72 3.85 -1.10 -7.89
C HIS A 72 4.84 -1.56 -6.80
N TRP A 73 6.14 -1.61 -7.11
CA TRP A 73 7.18 -1.93 -6.12
C TRP A 73 7.22 -0.93 -4.96
N ILE A 74 7.01 0.37 -5.22
CA ILE A 74 6.88 1.39 -4.16
C ILE A 74 5.68 1.09 -3.25
N ASN A 75 4.54 0.73 -3.83
CA ASN A 75 3.32 0.37 -3.10
C ASN A 75 3.55 -0.86 -2.20
N GLN A 76 4.25 -1.88 -2.69
CA GLN A 76 4.62 -3.06 -1.90
C GLN A 76 5.52 -2.69 -0.71
N ASN A 77 6.53 -1.85 -0.93
CA ASN A 77 7.43 -1.39 0.13
C ASN A 77 6.71 -0.60 1.21
N PHE A 78 5.70 0.19 0.84
CA PHE A 78 4.85 0.88 1.80
C PHE A 78 4.14 -0.11 2.73
N VAL A 79 3.52 -1.17 2.19
CA VAL A 79 2.85 -2.20 3.01
C VAL A 79 3.84 -2.89 3.97
N ILE A 80 5.04 -3.23 3.48
CA ILE A 80 6.09 -3.84 4.31
C ILE A 80 6.49 -2.89 5.45
N ARG A 81 6.73 -1.62 5.16
CA ARG A 81 7.13 -0.62 6.17
C ARG A 81 6.01 -0.34 7.17
N LEU A 82 4.77 -0.27 6.72
CA LEU A 82 3.61 -0.09 7.60
C LEU A 82 3.49 -1.24 8.59
N CYS A 83 3.60 -2.49 8.13
CA CYS A 83 3.61 -3.66 9.01
C CYS A 83 4.77 -3.61 10.01
N ALA A 84 5.99 -3.34 9.52
CA ALA A 84 7.18 -3.31 10.36
C ALA A 84 7.11 -2.21 11.44
N LEU A 85 6.50 -1.07 11.14
CA LEU A 85 6.25 0.00 12.10
C LEU A 85 5.34 -0.46 13.24
N LEU A 86 4.24 -1.14 12.90
CA LEU A 86 3.29 -1.68 13.90
C LEU A 86 3.95 -2.77 14.77
N GLU A 87 4.76 -3.65 14.16
CA GLU A 87 5.53 -4.68 14.86
C GLU A 87 6.56 -4.06 15.81
N TYR A 88 7.31 -3.05 15.35
CA TYR A 88 8.36 -2.39 16.12
C TYR A 88 7.83 -1.74 17.40
N HIS A 89 6.61 -1.17 17.35
CA HIS A 89 5.96 -0.57 18.51
C HIS A 89 5.15 -1.56 19.35
N GLY A 90 5.10 -2.84 18.97
CA GLY A 90 4.33 -3.87 19.70
C GLY A 90 2.82 -3.75 19.57
N VAL A 91 2.32 -2.91 18.65
CA VAL A 91 0.88 -2.78 18.35
C VAL A 91 0.34 -4.10 17.81
N ILE A 92 1.13 -4.73 16.96
CA ILE A 92 0.92 -6.10 16.54
C ILE A 92 2.11 -6.95 16.96
N PRO A 93 1.89 -8.23 17.26
CA PRO A 93 3.01 -9.08 17.57
C PRO A 93 3.77 -9.40 16.28
N THR A 94 5.06 -9.68 16.43
CA THR A 94 5.91 -10.13 15.33
C THR A 94 5.37 -11.45 14.76
N GLN A 95 5.64 -11.73 13.48
CA GLN A 95 5.09 -12.90 12.74
C GLN A 95 5.03 -14.23 13.52
N ASP A 96 5.96 -14.48 14.44
CA ASP A 96 6.08 -15.74 15.18
C ASP A 96 5.41 -15.74 16.56
N GLN A 97 4.75 -14.64 16.96
CA GLN A 97 4.22 -14.46 18.30
C GLN A 97 2.78 -13.96 18.22
N GLY A 98 1.89 -14.49 19.07
CA GLY A 98 0.60 -13.87 19.39
C GLY A 98 -0.50 -13.85 18.32
N ARG A 99 -1.72 -13.58 18.79
CA ARG A 99 -2.91 -13.32 17.97
C ARG A 99 -3.19 -11.82 17.98
N LEU A 100 -3.68 -11.30 16.85
CA LEU A 100 -4.23 -9.94 16.79
C LEU A 100 -5.51 -9.88 17.65
N ASN A 101 -5.80 -8.71 18.20
CA ASN A 101 -7.06 -8.49 18.91
C ASN A 101 -8.16 -8.15 17.91
N GLU A 102 -9.00 -9.13 17.60
CA GLU A 102 -10.07 -9.02 16.60
C GLU A 102 -11.17 -8.03 17.00
N ASN A 103 -11.22 -7.61 18.27
CA ASN A 103 -12.23 -6.69 18.78
C ASN A 103 -11.85 -5.22 18.61
N LEU A 104 -10.62 -4.90 18.19
CA LEU A 104 -10.21 -3.52 17.96
C LEU A 104 -10.64 -3.04 16.57
N PRO A 105 -11.09 -1.78 16.43
CA PRO A 105 -11.35 -1.19 15.12
C PRO A 105 -10.09 -1.26 14.24
N GLY A 106 -10.25 -1.42 12.93
CA GLY A 106 -9.13 -1.55 12.00
C GLY A 106 -8.43 -2.92 12.00
N PHE A 107 -8.92 -3.91 12.76
CA PHE A 107 -8.36 -5.27 12.81
C PHE A 107 -8.18 -5.88 11.41
N GLN A 108 -9.18 -5.74 10.54
CA GLN A 108 -9.14 -6.35 9.22
C GLN A 108 -8.01 -5.79 8.35
N ASP A 109 -7.79 -4.48 8.38
CA ASP A 109 -6.70 -3.81 7.65
C ASP A 109 -5.34 -4.26 8.16
N VAL A 110 -5.16 -4.32 9.48
CA VAL A 110 -3.94 -4.81 10.11
C VAL A 110 -3.67 -6.28 9.77
N ASN A 111 -4.71 -7.11 9.77
CA ASN A 111 -4.59 -8.52 9.41
C ASN A 111 -4.20 -8.70 7.93
N ILE A 112 -4.77 -7.89 7.03
CA ILE A 112 -4.41 -7.85 5.61
C ILE A 112 -2.96 -7.40 5.45
N VAL A 113 -2.55 -6.28 6.06
CA VAL A 113 -1.17 -5.75 6.01
C VAL A 113 -0.16 -6.79 6.46
N ARG A 114 -0.43 -7.46 7.58
CA ARG A 114 0.44 -8.52 8.10
C ARG A 114 0.59 -9.66 7.09
N ARG A 115 -0.52 -10.17 6.55
CA ARG A 115 -0.49 -11.25 5.55
C ARG A 115 0.20 -10.83 4.26
N LEU A 116 -0.02 -9.61 3.78
CA LEU A 116 0.67 -9.06 2.62
C LEU A 116 2.16 -8.95 2.86
N ARG A 117 2.60 -8.43 4.00
CA ARG A 117 4.03 -8.34 4.33
C ARG A 117 4.70 -9.71 4.26
N ASN A 118 4.04 -10.78 4.72
CA ASN A 118 4.57 -12.14 4.60
C ASN A 118 4.83 -12.52 3.13
N VAL A 119 3.90 -12.22 2.23
CA VAL A 119 4.06 -12.55 0.81
C VAL A 119 5.09 -11.64 0.14
N LEU A 120 4.97 -10.33 0.35
CA LEU A 120 5.77 -9.31 -0.34
C LEU A 120 7.25 -9.30 0.09
N ALA A 121 7.54 -9.59 1.37
CA ALA A 121 8.92 -9.57 1.87
C ALA A 121 9.71 -10.86 1.53
N HIS A 122 9.02 -11.93 1.13
CA HIS A 122 9.64 -13.26 0.94
C HIS A 122 9.54 -13.79 -0.49
N THR A 123 8.92 -13.04 -1.41
CA THR A 123 8.76 -13.43 -2.81
C THR A 123 9.12 -12.27 -3.74
N SER A 124 8.87 -12.44 -5.05
CA SER A 124 8.96 -11.35 -6.03
C SER A 124 7.89 -10.25 -5.87
N GLY A 125 6.95 -10.44 -4.94
CA GLY A 125 5.79 -9.57 -4.73
C GLY A 125 4.65 -9.79 -5.71
N ARG A 126 4.83 -10.68 -6.71
CA ARG A 126 3.76 -11.12 -7.61
C ARG A 126 2.77 -12.01 -6.89
N TYR A 127 1.51 -11.92 -7.32
CA TYR A 127 0.43 -12.75 -6.84
C TYR A 127 0.41 -14.09 -7.59
N ASN A 128 0.23 -15.18 -6.86
CA ASN A 128 0.07 -16.53 -7.39
C ASN A 128 -1.38 -17.03 -7.16
N SER A 129 -2.19 -17.06 -8.22
CA SER A 129 -3.59 -17.51 -8.16
C SER A 129 -3.77 -19.01 -7.90
N THR A 130 -2.70 -19.81 -8.02
CA THR A 130 -2.71 -21.24 -7.70
C THR A 130 -2.38 -21.52 -6.24
N ASP A 131 -1.84 -20.54 -5.51
CA ASP A 131 -1.63 -20.64 -4.07
C ASP A 131 -2.92 -20.26 -3.34
N ASP A 132 -3.47 -21.20 -2.56
CA ASP A 132 -4.75 -20.98 -1.86
C ASP A 132 -4.67 -19.87 -0.79
N VAL A 133 -3.51 -19.64 -0.19
CA VAL A 133 -3.33 -18.61 0.84
C VAL A 133 -3.33 -17.23 0.20
N GLU A 134 -2.57 -17.06 -0.87
CA GLU A 134 -2.53 -15.82 -1.65
C GLU A 134 -3.87 -15.53 -2.32
N ARG A 135 -4.52 -16.54 -2.93
CA ARG A 135 -5.84 -16.38 -3.56
C ARG A 135 -6.88 -15.88 -2.56
N ARG A 136 -6.95 -16.49 -1.37
CA ARG A 136 -7.86 -16.04 -0.31
C ARG A 136 -7.52 -14.63 0.18
N LEU A 137 -6.23 -14.29 0.29
CA LEU A 137 -5.80 -12.94 0.66
C LEU A 137 -6.27 -11.92 -0.39
N HIS A 138 -6.06 -12.22 -1.67
CA HIS A 138 -6.48 -11.39 -2.78
C HIS A 138 -8.01 -11.21 -2.79
N GLU A 139 -8.80 -12.29 -2.69
CA GLU A 139 -10.27 -12.24 -2.58
C GLU A 139 -10.75 -11.41 -1.37
N THR A 140 -10.06 -11.55 -0.23
CA THR A 140 -10.32 -10.75 0.97
C THR A 140 -10.11 -9.26 0.69
N MET A 141 -9.02 -8.89 0.02
CA MET A 141 -8.72 -7.49 -0.32
C MET A 141 -9.75 -6.90 -1.29
N VAL A 142 -10.09 -7.64 -2.35
CA VAL A 142 -11.09 -7.21 -3.34
C VAL A 142 -12.42 -6.93 -2.66
N THR A 143 -12.84 -7.80 -1.74
CA THR A 143 -14.10 -7.66 -1.01
C THR A 143 -14.05 -6.53 0.02
N HIS A 144 -12.99 -6.47 0.84
CA HIS A 144 -12.85 -5.50 1.93
C HIS A 144 -12.70 -4.06 1.42
N TYR A 145 -11.96 -3.86 0.33
CA TYR A 145 -11.72 -2.53 -0.25
C TYR A 145 -12.67 -2.18 -1.42
N GLY A 146 -13.56 -3.08 -1.82
CA GLY A 146 -14.49 -2.84 -2.92
C GLY A 146 -13.80 -2.62 -4.28
N VAL A 147 -12.76 -3.41 -4.57
CA VAL A 147 -11.97 -3.25 -5.81
C VAL A 147 -12.78 -3.81 -7.00
N GLU A 148 -13.16 -2.94 -7.93
CA GLU A 148 -13.96 -3.32 -9.09
C GLU A 148 -13.10 -3.83 -10.27
N GLY A 149 -13.69 -4.68 -11.12
CA GLY A 149 -13.08 -5.09 -12.40
C GLY A 149 -11.89 -6.05 -12.29
N VAL A 150 -11.55 -6.54 -11.09
CA VAL A 150 -10.43 -7.47 -10.89
C VAL A 150 -10.91 -8.91 -10.89
N ASN A 151 -10.32 -9.73 -11.78
CA ASN A 151 -10.50 -11.17 -11.77
C ASN A 151 -9.35 -11.86 -11.02
N SER A 152 -9.60 -12.31 -9.79
CA SER A 152 -8.60 -13.01 -8.95
C SER A 152 -7.97 -14.23 -9.62
N ALA A 153 -8.61 -14.88 -10.59
CA ALA A 153 -8.02 -16.03 -11.29
C ALA A 153 -6.99 -15.62 -12.35
N ALA A 154 -7.13 -14.42 -12.92
CA ALA A 154 -6.29 -13.90 -14.00
C ALA A 154 -5.30 -12.81 -13.54
N ALA A 155 -5.43 -12.32 -12.31
CA ALA A 155 -4.53 -11.33 -11.75
C ALA A 155 -3.11 -11.89 -11.61
N THR A 156 -2.11 -11.02 -11.78
CA THR A 156 -0.68 -11.33 -11.63
C THR A 156 -0.04 -10.57 -10.48
N GLU A 157 -0.78 -9.64 -9.87
CA GLU A 157 -0.35 -8.76 -8.79
C GLU A 157 -1.48 -8.58 -7.76
N PHE A 158 -1.14 -8.24 -6.52
CA PHE A 158 -2.13 -7.81 -5.53
C PHE A 158 -2.70 -6.42 -5.89
N PRO A 159 -3.99 -6.14 -5.64
CA PRO A 159 -4.56 -4.83 -5.90
C PRO A 159 -4.04 -3.86 -4.84
N LEU A 160 -3.03 -3.05 -5.19
CA LEU A 160 -2.40 -2.08 -4.30
C LEU A 160 -2.58 -0.65 -4.81
N SER A 161 -3.76 -0.30 -5.34
CA SER A 161 -4.05 1.09 -5.71
C SER A 161 -4.04 1.98 -4.47
N ILE A 162 -3.56 3.21 -4.63
CA ILE A 162 -3.32 4.10 -3.49
C ILE A 162 -4.64 4.53 -2.86
N ASP A 163 -5.55 5.01 -3.68
CA ASP A 163 -6.86 5.56 -3.33
C ASP A 163 -7.85 4.51 -2.83
N THR A 164 -7.92 3.36 -3.51
CA THR A 164 -8.86 2.29 -3.16
C THR A 164 -8.36 1.40 -2.03
N VAL A 165 -7.05 1.16 -1.93
CA VAL A 165 -6.50 0.15 -1.02
C VAL A 165 -5.56 0.76 0.02
N LEU A 166 -4.47 1.41 -0.38
CA LEU A 166 -3.42 1.79 0.56
C LEU A 166 -3.85 2.89 1.55
N VAL A 167 -4.61 3.89 1.10
CA VAL A 167 -5.15 4.96 1.94
C VAL A 167 -6.14 4.39 2.97
N PRO A 168 -7.18 3.60 2.59
CA PRO A 168 -8.04 2.93 3.57
C PRO A 168 -7.29 2.01 4.51
N MET A 169 -6.34 1.23 4.00
CA MET A 169 -5.50 0.32 4.78
C MET A 169 -4.70 1.04 5.86
N ALA A 170 -4.04 2.15 5.51
CA ALA A 170 -3.30 2.95 6.47
C ALA A 170 -4.21 3.59 7.53
N ARG A 171 -5.42 4.02 7.14
CA ARG A 171 -6.42 4.53 8.07
C ARG A 171 -6.87 3.45 9.07
N GLY A 172 -7.20 2.25 8.61
CA GLY A 172 -7.56 1.14 9.49
C GLY A 172 -6.41 0.76 10.43
N CYS A 173 -5.17 0.74 9.94
CA CYS A 173 -4.00 0.52 10.79
C CYS A 173 -3.83 1.59 11.86
N LYS A 174 -4.10 2.86 11.52
CA LYS A 174 -4.07 3.98 12.46
C LYS A 174 -5.16 3.83 13.54
N GLU A 175 -6.39 3.52 13.14
CA GLU A 175 -7.51 3.29 14.08
C GLU A 175 -7.21 2.14 15.07
N TYR A 176 -6.62 1.05 14.55
CA TYR A 176 -6.20 -0.07 15.38
C TYR A 176 -5.11 0.34 16.39
N ALA A 177 -4.10 1.09 15.96
CA ALA A 177 -3.03 1.57 16.84
C ALA A 177 -3.59 2.48 17.95
N GLN A 178 -4.50 3.40 17.62
CA GLN A 178 -5.13 4.31 18.60
C GLN A 178 -5.97 3.55 19.64
N ALA A 179 -6.74 2.55 19.19
CA ALA A 179 -7.54 1.73 20.09
C ALA A 179 -6.66 0.85 21.00
N TRP A 180 -5.53 0.36 20.47
CA TRP A 180 -4.54 -0.38 21.25
C TRP A 180 -3.88 0.50 22.34
N GLU A 181 -3.45 1.72 22.01
CA GLU A 181 -2.86 2.68 22.98
C GLU A 181 -3.84 3.05 24.10
N SER A 182 -5.11 3.24 23.75
CA SER A 182 -6.18 3.55 24.71
C SER A 182 -6.41 2.40 25.70
N GLY A 183 -6.29 1.15 25.24
CA GLY A 183 -6.41 -0.05 26.08
C GLY A 183 -5.22 -0.32 26.99
N GLN A 184 -4.04 0.25 26.72
CA GLN A 184 -2.86 0.16 27.60
C GLN A 184 -2.89 1.20 28.73
N SER A 185 -3.70 2.25 28.58
CA SER A 185 -3.76 3.37 29.52
C SER A 185 -4.79 3.18 30.66
N GLY A 186 -5.54 2.08 30.65
CA GLY A 186 -6.54 1.72 31.67
C GLY A 186 -6.11 0.51 32.47
#